data_AF-A0A222DYK2-F1
#
_entry.id   AF-A0A222DYK2-F1
#
_cell.length_a   1.000
_cell.length_b   1.000
_cell.length_c   1.000
_cell.angle_alpha   90.00
_cell.angle_beta   90.00
_cell.angle_gamma   90.00
#
_symmetry.space_group_name_H-M   'P 1'
#
loop_
_entity.id
_entity.type
_entity.pdbx_description
1 polymer ?
#
loop_
_entity_poly.entity_id
_entity_poly.type
_entity_poly.pdbx_seq_one_letter_code
_entity_poly.pdbx_strand_id
1 'polypeptide(L)'
;MRPFSNMAGAVCLAASLGSPAATGAGESCTEDAMIVFDGSGSMAEIGYNAIGVPRISEARDAMRRAIPAIATVRRLGLVIYGPSGDRTCANTDLRFAPQWEAGPRILADVDALRPAGGTSLTESVRRAAETLDYTRQSGTVVLVTDGKETCGGAPCLLAAEIAAIAPGLTVHVIGFKVRSDHFDWAKPDDPAGTTVARCLADRTGGHYVSAETVDQLIGALRTTLACNVLGALPTPERPRLQ
;
A
#
# COMPACT_ATOMS: atom_id res chain seq x y z
N MET A 1 -43.46 66.35 -34.95
CA MET A 1 -42.24 66.37 -34.12
C MET A 1 -42.27 65.16 -33.20
N ARG A 2 -41.27 64.28 -33.37
CA ARG A 2 -40.70 63.23 -32.49
C ARG A 2 -41.60 62.23 -31.72
N PRO A 3 -41.21 60.93 -31.71
CA PRO A 3 -41.99 59.80 -31.18
C PRO A 3 -41.64 59.48 -29.71
N PHE A 4 -42.47 58.69 -29.03
CA PHE A 4 -42.07 57.98 -27.81
C PHE A 4 -42.25 56.46 -27.97
N SER A 5 -41.17 55.76 -27.64
CA SER A 5 -40.88 54.33 -27.80
C SER A 5 -41.65 53.40 -26.86
N ASN A 6 -41.74 52.15 -27.33
CA ASN A 6 -42.01 50.89 -26.65
C ASN A 6 -41.31 50.71 -25.29
N MET A 7 -41.93 49.94 -24.38
CA MET A 7 -41.19 49.05 -23.48
C MET A 7 -41.92 47.72 -23.25
N ALA A 8 -41.24 46.65 -23.64
CA ALA A 8 -41.59 45.26 -23.42
C ALA A 8 -41.33 44.86 -21.96
N GLY A 9 -42.25 44.10 -21.35
CA GLY A 9 -42.04 43.41 -20.09
C GLY A 9 -41.69 41.94 -20.35
N ALA A 10 -40.40 41.59 -20.27
CA ALA A 10 -39.94 40.21 -20.30
C ALA A 10 -39.87 39.66 -18.87
N VAL A 11 -40.68 38.64 -18.57
CA VAL A 11 -40.64 37.89 -17.31
C VAL A 11 -39.56 36.80 -17.43
N CYS A 12 -38.45 36.96 -16.71
CA CYS A 12 -37.41 35.93 -16.59
C CYS A 12 -37.81 34.89 -15.54
N LEU A 13 -38.16 33.69 -15.99
CA LEU A 13 -38.30 32.49 -15.15
C LEU A 13 -36.89 31.94 -14.86
N ALA A 14 -36.40 32.11 -13.63
CA ALA A 14 -35.13 31.52 -13.19
C ALA A 14 -35.33 30.05 -12.80
N ALA A 15 -34.90 29.12 -13.67
CA ALA A 15 -34.83 27.70 -13.35
C ALA A 15 -33.57 27.43 -12.50
N SER A 16 -33.76 27.11 -11.22
CA SER A 16 -32.70 26.68 -10.31
C SER A 16 -32.27 25.25 -10.63
N LEU A 17 -31.11 25.10 -11.27
CA LEU A 17 -30.41 23.82 -11.44
C LEU A 17 -29.85 23.37 -10.08
N GLY A 18 -30.53 22.43 -9.43
CA GLY A 18 -29.99 21.72 -8.28
C GLY A 18 -28.83 20.82 -8.72
N SER A 19 -27.62 21.13 -8.26
CA SER A 19 -26.46 20.24 -8.45
C SER A 19 -26.59 19.04 -7.51
N PRO A 20 -26.44 17.79 -8.00
CA PRO A 20 -26.34 16.64 -7.11
C PRO A 20 -25.01 16.73 -6.37
N ALA A 21 -25.07 16.78 -5.03
CA ALA A 21 -23.89 16.62 -4.20
C ALA A 21 -23.36 15.20 -4.42
N ALA A 22 -22.15 15.10 -4.98
CA ALA A 22 -21.40 13.86 -5.00
C ALA A 22 -21.10 13.49 -3.54
N THR A 23 -21.76 12.45 -3.03
CA THR A 23 -21.36 11.78 -1.80
C THR A 23 -20.05 11.06 -2.09
N GLY A 24 -18.93 11.75 -1.90
CA GLY A 24 -17.66 11.08 -1.68
C GLY A 24 -17.83 10.19 -0.45
N ALA A 25 -17.75 8.87 -0.63
CA ALA A 25 -17.51 7.97 0.48
C ALA A 25 -16.23 8.48 1.15
N GLY A 26 -16.37 9.08 2.33
CA GLY A 26 -15.19 9.36 3.14
C GLY A 26 -14.49 8.04 3.35
N GLU A 27 -13.19 7.97 3.07
CA GLU A 27 -12.31 6.91 3.55
C GLU A 27 -12.49 6.87 5.08
N SER A 28 -13.42 6.03 5.54
CA SER A 28 -13.14 5.24 6.71
C SER A 28 -11.83 4.54 6.37
N CYS A 29 -10.81 4.80 7.17
CA CYS A 29 -9.50 4.19 7.04
C CYS A 29 -9.08 3.61 8.40
N THR A 30 -10.08 3.42 9.27
CA THR A 30 -10.04 2.67 10.53
C THR A 30 -10.29 1.18 10.32
N GLU A 31 -10.53 0.74 9.08
CA GLU A 31 -10.63 -0.68 8.74
C GLU A 31 -9.36 -1.40 9.14
N ASP A 32 -9.50 -2.71 9.28
CA ASP A 32 -8.39 -3.57 9.55
C ASP A 32 -7.42 -3.56 8.38
N ALA A 33 -6.12 -3.52 8.70
CA ALA A 33 -5.06 -3.66 7.72
C ALA A 33 -4.31 -4.97 7.91
N MET A 34 -3.94 -5.58 6.79
CA MET A 34 -2.91 -6.60 6.72
C MET A 34 -1.66 -6.03 6.06
N ILE A 35 -0.53 -6.16 6.72
CA ILE A 35 0.78 -5.90 6.12
C ILE A 35 1.25 -7.22 5.51
N VAL A 36 1.61 -7.18 4.23
CA VAL A 36 2.27 -8.29 3.54
C VAL A 36 3.72 -7.89 3.34
N PHE A 37 4.63 -8.55 4.05
CA PHE A 37 6.03 -8.16 4.10
C PHE A 37 6.93 -9.17 3.38
N ASP A 38 7.76 -8.64 2.47
CA ASP A 38 8.74 -9.42 1.71
C ASP A 38 9.96 -9.81 2.55
N GLY A 39 10.12 -11.10 2.77
CA GLY A 39 11.30 -11.74 3.34
C GLY A 39 12.00 -12.66 2.34
N SER A 40 11.83 -12.43 1.03
CA SER A 40 12.46 -13.23 -0.02
C SER A 40 13.97 -13.02 -0.10
N GLY A 41 14.69 -13.88 -0.84
CA GLY A 41 16.15 -13.81 -0.95
C GLY A 41 16.69 -12.47 -1.48
N SER A 42 15.96 -11.76 -2.34
CA SER A 42 16.37 -10.44 -2.87
C SER A 42 16.51 -9.38 -1.78
N MET A 43 15.78 -9.53 -0.67
CA MET A 43 15.87 -8.61 0.47
C MET A 43 17.22 -8.72 1.22
N ALA A 44 18.01 -9.77 0.97
CA ALA A 44 19.40 -9.85 1.44
C ALA A 44 20.40 -9.09 0.55
N GLU A 45 20.00 -8.62 -0.63
CA GLU A 45 20.89 -7.88 -1.52
C GLU A 45 21.38 -6.58 -0.86
N ILE A 46 22.67 -6.33 -1.04
CA ILE A 46 23.36 -5.08 -0.67
C ILE A 46 23.53 -4.29 -1.97
N GLY A 47 23.55 -2.95 -1.90
CA GLY A 47 23.69 -2.07 -3.07
C GLY A 47 24.86 -2.38 -4.00
N TYR A 48 24.98 -1.62 -5.10
CA TYR A 48 26.01 -1.85 -6.13
C TYR A 48 27.42 -1.88 -5.49
N ASN A 49 28.19 -2.93 -5.77
CA ASN A 49 29.53 -3.23 -5.22
C ASN A 49 29.58 -3.78 -3.77
N ALA A 50 28.48 -4.28 -3.20
CA ALA A 50 28.44 -4.77 -1.80
C ALA A 50 28.81 -3.71 -0.75
N ILE A 51 28.78 -2.44 -1.15
CA ILE A 51 28.90 -1.28 -0.25
C ILE A 51 27.47 -0.87 0.11
N GLY A 52 27.09 -1.04 1.38
CA GLY A 52 25.80 -0.62 1.88
C GLY A 52 25.21 -1.57 2.92
N VAL A 53 23.97 -1.30 3.31
CA VAL A 53 23.17 -2.13 4.19
C VAL A 53 22.23 -3.02 3.36
N PRO A 54 21.94 -4.26 3.79
CA PRO A 54 20.94 -5.10 3.13
C PRO A 54 19.57 -4.42 3.10
N ARG A 55 18.79 -4.61 2.03
CA ARG A 55 17.43 -4.03 1.89
C ARG A 55 16.53 -4.35 3.08
N ILE A 56 16.59 -5.59 3.60
CA ILE A 56 15.85 -6.00 4.81
C ILE A 56 16.19 -5.15 6.03
N SER A 57 17.42 -4.67 6.16
CA SER A 57 17.85 -3.88 7.32
C SER A 57 17.23 -2.48 7.29
N GLU A 58 17.14 -1.88 6.11
CA GLU A 58 16.47 -0.60 5.91
C GLU A 58 14.95 -0.73 6.02
N ALA A 59 14.38 -1.80 5.49
CA ALA A 59 12.96 -2.09 5.65
C ALA A 59 12.59 -2.26 7.13
N ARG A 60 13.42 -2.94 7.93
CA ARG A 60 13.28 -3.01 9.39
C ARG A 60 13.30 -1.64 10.04
N ASP A 61 14.25 -0.79 9.69
CA ASP A 61 14.32 0.56 10.26
C ASP A 61 13.06 1.38 9.92
N ALA A 62 12.60 1.31 8.67
CA ALA A 62 11.36 1.96 8.28
C ALA A 62 10.14 1.44 9.07
N MET A 63 10.04 0.12 9.25
CA MET A 63 8.98 -0.51 10.05
C MET A 63 9.05 -0.03 11.51
N ARG A 64 10.23 -0.02 12.14
CA ARG A 64 10.41 0.51 13.51
C ARG A 64 9.93 1.95 13.67
N ARG A 65 10.16 2.78 12.65
CA ARG A 65 9.87 4.22 12.68
C ARG A 65 8.43 4.56 12.28
N ALA A 66 7.75 3.68 11.54
CA ALA A 66 6.39 3.90 11.06
C ALA A 66 5.32 3.18 11.92
N ILE A 67 5.51 1.89 12.17
CA ILE A 67 4.48 1.00 12.72
C ILE A 67 3.98 1.39 14.11
N PRO A 68 4.82 1.83 15.08
CA PRO A 68 4.33 2.15 16.42
C PRO A 68 3.20 3.18 16.42
N ALA A 69 3.33 4.28 15.66
CA ALA A 69 2.29 5.29 15.59
C ALA A 69 1.01 4.77 14.89
N ILE A 70 1.16 3.99 13.83
CA ILE A 70 0.05 3.42 13.06
C ILE A 70 -0.75 2.42 13.92
N ALA A 71 -0.06 1.57 14.68
CA ALA A 71 -0.69 0.52 15.50
C ALA A 71 -1.56 1.06 16.64
N THR A 72 -1.41 2.33 17.02
CA THR A 72 -2.25 2.99 18.03
C THR A 72 -3.62 3.42 17.48
N VAL A 73 -3.75 3.58 16.15
CA VAL A 73 -4.96 4.15 15.52
C VAL A 73 -5.71 3.16 14.64
N ARG A 74 -5.18 1.95 14.40
CA ARG A 74 -5.89 0.87 13.70
C ARG A 74 -5.40 -0.52 14.09
N ARG A 75 -6.24 -1.53 13.85
CA ARG A 75 -5.85 -2.94 13.96
C ARG A 75 -4.97 -3.35 12.79
N LEU A 76 -3.87 -4.03 13.09
CA LEU A 76 -2.91 -4.51 12.10
C LEU A 76 -2.69 -6.02 12.25
N GLY A 77 -2.66 -6.71 11.12
CA GLY A 77 -2.19 -8.09 11.02
C GLY A 77 -0.98 -8.18 10.09
N LEU A 78 -0.36 -9.36 10.05
CA LEU A 78 0.90 -9.56 9.36
C LEU A 78 0.94 -10.91 8.64
N VAL A 79 1.25 -10.85 7.35
CA VAL A 79 1.68 -11.98 6.52
C VAL A 79 3.11 -11.72 6.09
N ILE A 80 3.94 -12.75 6.12
CA ILE A 80 5.32 -12.69 5.64
C ILE A 80 5.50 -13.79 4.60
N TYR A 81 6.21 -13.48 3.52
CA TYR A 81 6.60 -14.52 2.56
C TYR A 81 8.09 -14.53 2.30
N GLY A 82 8.58 -15.67 1.82
CA GLY A 82 9.98 -15.86 1.48
C GLY A 82 10.80 -16.65 2.49
N PRO A 83 10.77 -16.43 3.83
CA PRO A 83 11.80 -16.92 4.72
C PRO A 83 11.69 -18.45 4.94
N SER A 84 12.26 -19.24 4.02
CA SER A 84 12.68 -20.61 4.29
C SER A 84 13.93 -20.95 3.47
N GLY A 85 14.78 -21.78 4.06
CA GLY A 85 16.08 -22.16 3.52
C GLY A 85 16.03 -22.95 2.20
N ASP A 86 14.86 -23.42 1.78
CA ASP A 86 14.75 -24.43 0.72
C ASP A 86 14.19 -23.88 -0.60
N ARG A 87 14.36 -22.58 -0.91
CA ARG A 87 13.91 -21.96 -2.18
C ARG A 87 12.44 -22.26 -2.55
N THR A 88 11.61 -22.71 -1.60
CA THR A 88 10.26 -23.15 -1.89
C THR A 88 9.31 -21.95 -1.98
N CYS A 89 8.38 -22.03 -2.91
CA CYS A 89 7.28 -21.08 -3.07
C CYS A 89 6.12 -21.34 -2.11
N ALA A 90 6.29 -22.29 -1.19
CA ALA A 90 5.30 -22.74 -0.23
C ALA A 90 5.28 -21.91 1.08
N ASN A 91 6.03 -20.81 1.15
CA ASN A 91 6.31 -20.12 2.42
C ASN A 91 5.59 -18.78 2.52
N THR A 92 4.26 -18.83 2.55
CA THR A 92 3.41 -17.73 2.96
C THR A 92 2.98 -17.98 4.40
N ASP A 93 3.55 -17.23 5.34
CA ASP A 93 3.30 -17.38 6.77
C ASP A 93 2.35 -16.27 7.27
N LEU A 94 1.13 -16.65 7.61
CA LEU A 94 0.23 -15.78 8.35
C LEU A 94 0.67 -15.76 9.81
N ARG A 95 1.28 -14.66 10.24
CA ARG A 95 1.74 -14.50 11.63
C ARG A 95 0.56 -14.31 12.57
N PHE A 96 -0.37 -13.43 12.19
CA PHE A 96 -1.60 -13.15 12.93
C PHE A 96 -2.57 -12.28 12.13
N ALA A 97 -3.85 -12.43 12.44
CA ALA A 97 -4.94 -11.58 11.96
C ALA A 97 -4.93 -10.20 12.66
N PRO A 98 -5.68 -9.21 12.14
CA PRO A 98 -5.67 -7.85 12.67
C PRO A 98 -6.02 -7.74 14.16
N GLN A 99 -5.15 -7.07 14.91
CA GLN A 99 -5.33 -6.80 16.34
C GLN A 99 -4.83 -5.40 16.71
N TRP A 100 -5.36 -4.83 17.79
CA TRP A 100 -4.89 -3.57 18.35
C TRP A 100 -3.50 -3.71 18.94
N GLU A 101 -2.73 -2.60 18.99
CA GLU A 101 -1.41 -2.56 19.61
C GLU A 101 -0.44 -3.62 19.06
N ALA A 102 -0.58 -3.98 17.78
CA ALA A 102 0.22 -5.02 17.14
C ALA A 102 1.70 -4.63 16.94
N GLY A 103 2.06 -3.37 17.15
CA GLY A 103 3.37 -2.81 16.80
C GLY A 103 4.55 -3.64 17.33
N PRO A 104 4.65 -3.93 18.64
CA PRO A 104 5.74 -4.75 19.18
C PRO A 104 5.83 -6.13 18.54
N ARG A 105 4.69 -6.77 18.26
CA ARG A 105 4.64 -8.11 17.64
C ARG A 105 5.09 -8.08 16.18
N ILE A 106 4.63 -7.08 15.41
CA ILE A 106 5.05 -6.87 14.01
C ILE A 106 6.57 -6.71 13.95
N LEU A 107 7.13 -5.84 14.80
CA LEU A 107 8.56 -5.56 14.80
C LEU A 107 9.38 -6.81 15.17
N ALA A 108 8.96 -7.55 16.20
CA ALA A 108 9.62 -8.79 16.60
C ALA A 108 9.66 -9.82 15.46
N ASP A 109 8.54 -10.01 14.76
CA ASP A 109 8.45 -10.95 13.64
C ASP A 109 9.31 -10.53 12.45
N VAL A 110 9.28 -9.25 12.07
CA VAL A 110 10.08 -8.70 10.97
C VAL A 110 11.59 -8.74 11.28
N ASP A 111 11.97 -8.53 12.55
CA ASP A 111 13.35 -8.59 13.02
C ASP A 111 13.94 -10.00 13.05
N ALA A 112 13.10 -10.99 13.32
CA ALA A 112 13.50 -12.39 13.34
C ALA A 112 13.74 -12.96 11.93
N LEU A 113 13.30 -12.25 10.88
CA LEU A 113 13.41 -12.74 9.51
C LEU A 113 14.85 -12.98 9.07
N ARG A 114 15.02 -14.01 8.25
CA ARG A 114 16.24 -14.25 7.50
C ARG A 114 15.82 -14.29 6.04
N PRO A 115 16.19 -13.29 5.22
CA PRO A 115 15.75 -13.26 3.84
C PRO A 115 16.23 -14.50 3.11
N ALA A 116 15.29 -15.23 2.51
CA ALA A 116 15.54 -16.49 1.83
C ALA A 116 14.36 -16.80 0.90
N GLY A 117 14.42 -17.88 0.13
CA GLY A 117 13.27 -18.33 -0.65
C GLY A 117 12.87 -17.43 -1.83
N GLY A 118 11.75 -17.77 -2.45
CA GLY A 118 11.16 -17.03 -3.57
C GLY A 118 10.07 -16.05 -3.15
N THR A 119 9.67 -15.19 -4.08
CA THR A 119 8.71 -14.11 -3.88
C THR A 119 7.29 -14.60 -4.19
N SER A 120 6.61 -15.22 -3.21
CA SER A 120 5.22 -15.71 -3.31
C SER A 120 4.19 -14.60 -3.04
N LEU A 121 4.26 -13.54 -3.85
CA LEU A 121 3.54 -12.29 -3.64
C LEU A 121 2.02 -12.46 -3.77
N THR A 122 1.59 -13.13 -4.84
CA THR A 122 0.18 -13.33 -5.18
C THR A 122 -0.53 -14.12 -4.09
N GLU A 123 0.05 -15.23 -3.65
CA GLU A 123 -0.53 -16.06 -2.60
C GLU A 123 -0.58 -15.30 -1.26
N SER A 124 0.43 -14.49 -0.98
CA SER A 124 0.48 -13.71 0.27
C SER A 124 -0.58 -12.62 0.32
N VAL A 125 -0.83 -11.94 -0.80
CA VAL A 125 -1.91 -10.97 -0.90
C VAL A 125 -3.26 -11.66 -0.81
N ARG A 126 -3.44 -12.82 -1.45
CA ARG A 126 -4.67 -13.63 -1.32
C ARG A 126 -4.91 -14.02 0.13
N ARG A 127 -3.90 -14.55 0.82
CA ARG A 127 -4.01 -14.95 2.23
C ARG A 127 -4.33 -13.78 3.14
N ALA A 128 -3.75 -12.61 2.89
CA ALA A 128 -4.07 -11.38 3.62
C ALA A 128 -5.52 -10.94 3.40
N ALA A 129 -5.99 -10.96 2.15
CA ALA A 129 -7.38 -10.66 1.78
C ALA A 129 -8.37 -11.62 2.47
N GLU A 130 -8.11 -12.92 2.42
CA GLU A 130 -8.92 -13.95 3.08
C GLU A 130 -8.96 -13.78 4.59
N THR A 131 -7.83 -13.40 5.21
CA THR A 131 -7.75 -13.12 6.66
C THR A 131 -8.59 -11.92 7.07
N LEU A 132 -8.73 -10.92 6.18
CA LEU A 132 -9.63 -9.78 6.37
C LEU A 132 -11.10 -10.11 6.08
N ASP A 133 -11.40 -11.33 5.63
CA ASP A 133 -12.76 -11.73 5.27
C ASP A 133 -13.38 -10.76 4.24
N TYR A 134 -12.56 -10.43 3.25
CA TYR A 134 -12.75 -9.36 2.27
C TYR A 134 -14.06 -9.38 1.46
N THR A 135 -14.76 -10.51 1.40
CA THR A 135 -16.07 -10.61 0.73
C THR A 135 -17.22 -10.10 1.61
N ARG A 136 -16.99 -9.93 2.92
CA ARG A 136 -17.99 -9.48 3.90
C ARG A 136 -17.63 -8.17 4.58
N GLN A 137 -16.35 -7.78 4.55
CA GLN A 137 -15.85 -6.58 5.24
C GLN A 137 -14.91 -5.77 4.34
N SER A 138 -14.96 -4.45 4.49
CA SER A 138 -13.92 -3.58 3.93
C SER A 138 -12.61 -3.78 4.67
N GLY A 139 -11.49 -3.61 3.97
CA GLY A 139 -10.17 -3.83 4.54
C GLY A 139 -9.05 -3.26 3.68
N THR A 140 -7.87 -3.17 4.27
CA THR A 140 -6.67 -2.70 3.57
C THR A 140 -5.60 -3.79 3.56
N VAL A 141 -5.01 -4.07 2.41
CA VAL A 141 -3.76 -4.84 2.33
C VAL A 141 -2.66 -3.88 1.89
N VAL A 142 -1.53 -3.87 2.60
CA VAL A 142 -0.34 -3.12 2.20
C VAL A 142 0.79 -4.09 1.95
N LEU A 143 1.14 -4.25 0.68
CA LEU A 143 2.24 -5.07 0.22
C LEU A 143 3.54 -4.25 0.21
N VAL A 144 4.56 -4.71 0.93
CA VAL A 144 5.91 -4.16 0.88
C VAL A 144 6.81 -5.18 0.22
N THR A 145 7.32 -4.88 -0.97
CA THR A 145 8.13 -5.81 -1.80
C THR A 145 9.28 -5.10 -2.49
N ASP A 146 10.39 -5.81 -2.72
CA ASP A 146 11.54 -5.32 -3.48
C ASP A 146 11.66 -5.92 -4.89
N GLY A 147 10.70 -6.75 -5.30
CA GLY A 147 10.87 -7.61 -6.46
C GLY A 147 9.58 -7.99 -7.18
N LYS A 148 9.73 -8.99 -8.05
CA LYS A 148 8.66 -9.56 -8.87
C LYS A 148 8.28 -10.91 -8.32
N GLU A 149 7.04 -11.31 -8.61
CA GLU A 149 6.56 -12.66 -8.35
C GLU A 149 7.47 -13.71 -9.02
N THR A 150 8.06 -14.61 -8.23
CA THR A 150 8.94 -15.69 -8.75
C THR A 150 8.36 -17.07 -8.54
N CYS A 151 7.14 -17.16 -8.02
CA CYS A 151 6.53 -18.41 -7.58
C CYS A 151 5.34 -18.85 -8.45
N GLY A 152 5.23 -18.28 -9.65
CA GLY A 152 4.20 -18.63 -10.63
C GLY A 152 2.83 -18.01 -10.35
N GLY A 153 2.75 -17.10 -9.37
CA GLY A 153 1.55 -16.32 -9.13
C GLY A 153 1.23 -15.35 -10.27
N ALA A 154 -0.02 -14.88 -10.31
CA ALA A 154 -0.50 -13.90 -11.27
C ALA A 154 -1.14 -12.70 -10.55
N PRO A 155 -0.34 -11.71 -10.09
CA PRO A 155 -0.82 -10.61 -9.27
C PRO A 155 -1.98 -9.84 -9.91
N CYS A 156 -1.91 -9.59 -11.22
CA CYS A 156 -2.95 -8.83 -11.92
C CYS A 156 -4.25 -9.61 -12.16
N LEU A 157 -4.18 -10.95 -12.21
CA LEU A 157 -5.40 -11.78 -12.26
C LEU A 157 -6.08 -11.75 -10.89
N LEU A 158 -5.32 -11.93 -9.80
CA LEU A 158 -5.83 -11.79 -8.44
C LEU A 158 -6.44 -10.39 -8.21
N ALA A 159 -5.77 -9.33 -8.68
CA ALA A 159 -6.29 -7.97 -8.59
C ALA A 159 -7.64 -7.81 -9.29
N ALA A 160 -7.83 -8.45 -10.45
CA ALA A 160 -9.09 -8.43 -11.19
C ALA A 160 -10.20 -9.18 -10.42
N GLU A 161 -9.86 -10.33 -9.85
CA GLU A 161 -10.75 -11.15 -9.04
C GLU A 161 -11.23 -10.37 -7.81
N ILE A 162 -10.31 -9.80 -7.03
CA ILE A 162 -10.62 -8.97 -5.85
C ILE A 162 -11.54 -7.81 -6.24
N ALA A 163 -11.19 -7.05 -7.28
CA ALA A 163 -11.99 -5.91 -7.71
C ALA A 163 -13.42 -6.29 -8.12
N ALA A 164 -13.62 -7.51 -8.64
CA ALA A 164 -14.93 -8.00 -9.05
C ALA A 164 -15.80 -8.47 -7.88
N ILE A 165 -15.20 -9.11 -6.86
CA ILE A 165 -15.96 -9.80 -5.79
C ILE A 165 -15.92 -9.09 -4.43
N ALA A 166 -15.04 -8.10 -4.26
CA ALA A 166 -14.79 -7.43 -2.98
C ALA A 166 -14.40 -5.96 -3.19
N PRO A 167 -15.37 -5.11 -3.59
CA PRO A 167 -15.10 -3.69 -3.86
C PRO A 167 -14.67 -2.89 -2.62
N GLY A 168 -14.85 -3.42 -1.41
CA GLY A 168 -14.40 -2.81 -0.16
C GLY A 168 -12.95 -3.16 0.24
N LEU A 169 -12.28 -4.05 -0.49
CA LEU A 169 -10.88 -4.38 -0.24
C LEU A 169 -9.96 -3.55 -1.12
N THR A 170 -9.10 -2.77 -0.48
CA THR A 170 -8.07 -1.98 -1.17
C THR A 170 -6.69 -2.58 -0.93
N VAL A 171 -5.91 -2.75 -2.01
CA VAL A 171 -4.52 -3.23 -1.93
C VAL A 171 -3.58 -2.08 -2.30
N HIS A 172 -2.77 -1.61 -1.36
CA HIS A 172 -1.65 -0.71 -1.67
C HIS A 172 -0.38 -1.53 -1.90
N VAL A 173 0.50 -1.01 -2.75
CA VAL A 173 1.78 -1.65 -3.08
C VAL A 173 2.90 -0.64 -2.88
N ILE A 174 3.87 -1.00 -2.04
CA ILE A 174 5.09 -0.24 -1.81
C ILE A 174 6.25 -1.04 -2.43
N GLY A 175 6.78 -0.53 -3.54
CA GLY A 175 7.98 -1.07 -4.16
C GLY A 175 9.22 -0.46 -3.53
N PHE A 176 10.00 -1.23 -2.77
CA PHE A 176 11.21 -0.76 -2.11
C PHE A 176 12.47 -1.18 -2.86
N LYS A 177 13.23 -0.22 -3.39
CA LYS A 177 14.47 -0.45 -4.17
C LYS A 177 14.30 -1.44 -5.31
N VAL A 178 13.12 -1.42 -5.93
CA VAL A 178 12.77 -2.27 -7.06
C VAL A 178 13.67 -1.91 -8.22
N ARG A 179 14.35 -2.90 -8.79
CA ARG A 179 15.16 -2.71 -9.99
C ARG A 179 14.38 -3.20 -11.19
N SER A 180 14.31 -2.38 -12.25
CA SER A 180 13.94 -2.84 -13.58
C SER A 180 15.03 -3.77 -14.09
N ASP A 181 14.72 -5.04 -14.18
CA ASP A 181 15.41 -5.96 -15.07
C ASP A 181 15.11 -5.50 -16.50
N HIS A 182 16.11 -4.90 -17.16
CA HIS A 182 16.06 -4.48 -18.57
C HIS A 182 15.83 -5.63 -19.56
N PHE A 183 15.70 -6.87 -19.09
CA PHE A 183 15.49 -8.10 -19.88
C PHE A 183 14.11 -8.73 -19.67
N ASP A 184 13.15 -7.96 -19.20
CA ASP A 184 11.79 -8.46 -19.01
C ASP A 184 11.00 -8.43 -20.33
N TRP A 185 11.12 -9.53 -21.08
CA TRP A 185 10.40 -9.78 -22.33
C TRP A 185 8.86 -9.69 -22.21
N ALA A 186 8.33 -9.67 -20.98
CA ALA A 186 6.91 -9.49 -20.69
C ALA A 186 6.43 -8.03 -20.85
N LYS A 187 7.33 -7.03 -20.74
CA LYS A 187 7.04 -5.59 -20.95
C LYS A 187 8.31 -4.83 -21.38
N PRO A 188 8.70 -4.90 -22.67
CA PRO A 188 9.90 -4.23 -23.17
C PRO A 188 9.86 -2.68 -23.11
N ASP A 189 8.69 -2.08 -22.85
CA ASP A 189 8.46 -0.63 -22.90
C ASP A 189 8.19 0.03 -21.52
N ASP A 190 8.58 -0.59 -20.40
CA ASP A 190 8.46 0.04 -19.07
C ASP A 190 9.82 0.60 -18.57
N PRO A 191 10.15 1.87 -18.87
CA PRO A 191 11.39 2.50 -18.44
C PRO A 191 11.44 2.83 -16.94
N ALA A 192 10.38 2.58 -16.17
CA ALA A 192 10.22 3.15 -14.82
C ALA A 192 10.54 2.18 -13.66
N GLY A 193 10.94 0.93 -13.92
CA GLY A 193 11.20 -0.03 -12.83
C GLY A 193 9.97 -0.36 -12.01
N THR A 194 8.78 -0.30 -12.61
CA THR A 194 7.55 -0.64 -11.87
C THR A 194 7.52 -2.13 -11.55
N THR A 195 7.14 -2.47 -10.31
CA THR A 195 6.87 -3.87 -9.96
C THR A 195 5.73 -4.39 -10.82
N VAL A 196 5.80 -5.65 -11.25
CA VAL A 196 4.67 -6.36 -11.88
C VAL A 196 3.41 -6.38 -10.99
N ALA A 197 3.57 -6.08 -9.69
CA ALA A 197 2.51 -6.01 -8.70
C ALA A 197 1.72 -4.68 -8.70
N ARG A 198 2.14 -3.64 -9.44
CA ARG A 198 1.44 -2.34 -9.49
C ARG A 198 -0.06 -2.47 -9.79
N CYS A 199 -0.43 -3.42 -10.65
CA CYS A 199 -1.82 -3.68 -11.02
C CYS A 199 -2.73 -4.06 -9.83
N LEU A 200 -2.17 -4.60 -8.73
CA LEU A 200 -2.92 -4.84 -7.50
C LEU A 200 -3.49 -3.53 -6.96
N ALA A 201 -2.67 -2.48 -6.91
CA ALA A 201 -3.12 -1.15 -6.50
C ALA A 201 -4.09 -0.55 -7.51
N ASP A 202 -3.70 -0.49 -8.79
CA ASP A 202 -4.50 0.20 -9.81
C ASP A 202 -5.92 -0.39 -9.94
N ARG A 203 -6.08 -1.72 -9.79
CA ARG A 203 -7.38 -2.39 -9.96
C ARG A 203 -8.25 -2.40 -8.69
N THR A 204 -7.65 -2.31 -7.51
CA THR A 204 -8.38 -2.32 -6.22
C THR A 204 -8.59 -0.91 -5.64
N GLY A 205 -8.24 0.13 -6.41
CA GLY A 205 -8.36 1.53 -5.98
C GLY A 205 -7.29 1.97 -4.99
N GLY A 206 -6.20 1.20 -4.85
CA GLY A 206 -5.11 1.50 -3.95
C GLY A 206 -4.04 2.41 -4.54
N HIS A 207 -2.93 2.54 -3.82
CA HIS A 207 -1.79 3.35 -4.23
C HIS A 207 -0.57 2.47 -4.48
N TYR A 208 0.10 2.69 -5.61
CA TYR A 208 1.46 2.24 -5.84
C TYR A 208 2.45 3.34 -5.46
N VAL A 209 3.36 3.06 -4.54
CA VAL A 209 4.40 3.98 -4.10
C VAL A 209 5.76 3.34 -4.30
N SER A 210 6.64 4.01 -5.05
CA SER A 210 8.05 3.60 -5.14
C SER A 210 8.86 4.28 -4.05
N ALA A 211 9.73 3.52 -3.37
CA ALA A 211 10.61 4.01 -2.32
C ALA A 211 12.04 3.50 -2.56
N GLU A 212 13.00 4.42 -2.62
CA GLU A 212 14.44 4.13 -2.79
C GLU A 212 15.22 4.33 -1.48
N THR A 213 14.62 5.01 -0.49
CA THR A 213 15.25 5.31 0.80
C THR A 213 14.37 4.90 1.97
N VAL A 214 14.98 4.76 3.16
CA VAL A 214 14.26 4.50 4.41
C VAL A 214 13.17 5.53 4.66
N ASP A 215 13.48 6.82 4.50
CA ASP A 215 12.50 7.89 4.76
C ASP A 215 11.33 7.86 3.76
N GLN A 216 11.59 7.50 2.49
CA GLN A 216 10.53 7.28 1.51
C GLN A 216 9.65 6.08 1.87
N LEU A 217 10.25 4.98 2.36
CA LEU A 217 9.50 3.82 2.82
C LEU A 217 8.64 4.14 4.06
N ILE A 218 9.16 4.94 5.00
CA ILE A 218 8.38 5.45 6.15
C ILE A 218 7.20 6.29 5.67
N GLY A 219 7.44 7.20 4.73
CA GLY A 219 6.39 8.02 4.11
C GLY A 219 5.33 7.16 3.44
N ALA A 220 5.74 6.17 2.65
CA ALA A 220 4.84 5.24 1.97
C ALA A 220 3.98 4.43 2.96
N LEU A 221 4.59 3.89 4.02
CA LEU A 221 3.87 3.17 5.08
C LEU A 221 2.86 4.09 5.77
N ARG A 222 3.22 5.33 6.06
CA ARG A 222 2.30 6.29 6.69
C ARG A 222 1.15 6.67 5.75
N THR A 223 1.43 6.95 4.49
CA THR A 223 0.39 7.31 3.51
C THR A 223 -0.58 6.15 3.28
N THR A 224 -0.10 4.92 3.23
CA THR A 224 -0.93 3.74 2.90
C THR A 224 -1.60 3.12 4.12
N LEU A 225 -1.06 3.27 5.32
CA LEU A 225 -1.61 2.66 6.55
C LEU A 225 -2.19 3.66 7.54
N ALA A 226 -1.69 4.89 7.64
CA ALA A 226 -1.92 5.71 8.82
C ALA A 226 -3.16 6.61 8.79
N CYS A 227 -3.87 6.67 7.66
CA CYS A 227 -4.86 7.71 7.37
C CYS A 227 -4.30 9.14 7.42
N ASN A 228 -5.05 10.09 6.85
CA ASN A 228 -4.90 11.51 7.15
C ASN A 228 -5.10 11.89 8.65
N VAL A 229 -5.36 10.92 9.54
CA VAL A 229 -5.49 11.12 10.99
C VAL A 229 -4.16 11.56 11.63
N LEU A 230 -3.01 11.04 11.18
CA LEU A 230 -1.70 11.47 11.69
C LEU A 230 -1.20 12.79 11.10
N GLY A 231 -1.77 13.25 9.98
CA GLY A 231 -1.50 14.58 9.41
C GLY A 231 -2.15 15.73 10.20
N ALA A 232 -3.10 15.41 11.09
CA ALA A 232 -3.79 16.37 11.95
C ALA A 232 -3.16 16.54 13.34
N LEU A 233 -2.09 15.80 13.66
CA LEU A 233 -1.38 15.99 14.92
C LEU A 233 -0.45 17.21 14.80
N PRO A 234 -0.56 18.21 15.69
CA PRO A 234 0.36 19.34 15.70
C PRO A 234 1.78 18.80 15.92
N THR A 235 2.68 19.17 15.01
CA THR A 235 4.11 18.93 15.16
C THR A 235 4.56 19.52 16.51
N PRO A 236 5.34 18.78 17.33
CA PRO A 236 5.87 19.34 18.56
C PRO A 236 6.73 20.56 18.21
N GLU A 237 6.29 21.71 18.71
CA GLU A 237 6.96 22.99 18.52
C GLU A 237 8.38 22.85 19.09
N ARG A 238 9.40 23.04 18.23
CA ARG A 238 10.79 23.06 18.70
C ARG A 238 10.90 24.17 19.74
N PRO A 239 11.43 23.90 20.95
CA PRO A 239 11.62 24.96 21.93
C PRO A 239 12.52 26.04 21.31
N ARG A 240 12.01 27.27 21.25
CA ARG A 240 12.85 28.44 20.95
C ARG A 240 13.90 28.48 22.05
N LEU A 241 15.17 28.30 21.68
CA LEU A 241 16.26 28.69 22.55
C LEU A 241 16.10 30.20 22.81
N GLN A 242 15.97 30.56 24.08
CA GLN A 242 16.24 31.90 24.58
C GLN A 242 17.72 32.02 24.90
#